data_AF-A0A9D7P860-F1
#
_entry.id   AF-A0A9D7P860-F1
#
_cell.length_a   1.000
_cell.length_b   1.000
_cell.length_c   1.000
_cell.angle_alpha   90.00
_cell.angle_beta   90.00
_cell.angle_gamma   90.00
#
_symmetry.space_group_name_H-M   'P 1'
#
loop_
_entity.id
_entity.type
_entity.pdbx_description
1 polymer ?
#
loop_
_entity_poly.entity_id
_entity_poly.type
_entity_poly.pdbx_seq_one_letter_code
_entity_poly.pdbx_strand_id
1 'polypeptide(L)'
;MILNRVGGNLGTGASSLGSLFGLLYDDVENSYSFSISGGCQLRTVLSDTSPRTAPRFGSIIPSGRTGWMKIWGQGDIGILGAMINKNPNQASRTAFNGGHNLHALKLTQSATLTIPVFEPSCSVNENNPVQ
;
A
#
# COMPACT_ATOMS: atom_id res chain seq x y z
N MET A 1 -6.02 -3.93 2.03
CA MET A 1 -4.83 -3.49 1.29
C MET A 1 -4.45 -2.08 1.67
N ILE A 2 -3.15 -1.82 1.83
CA ILE A 2 -2.57 -0.49 1.98
C ILE A 2 -1.45 -0.35 0.96
N LEU A 3 -1.45 0.73 0.16
CA LEU A 3 -0.36 1.10 -0.74
C LEU A 3 0.12 2.51 -0.38
N ASN A 4 1.43 2.73 -0.46
CA ASN A 4 2.08 4.01 -0.17
C ASN A 4 2.99 4.42 -1.33
N ARG A 5 2.97 5.71 -1.66
CA ARG A 5 3.94 6.30 -2.58
C ARG A 5 5.26 6.59 -1.84
N VAL A 6 6.39 6.16 -2.40
CA VAL A 6 7.73 6.53 -1.94
C VAL A 6 8.22 7.75 -2.71
N GLY A 7 7.76 8.94 -2.35
CA GLY A 7 8.06 10.16 -3.08
C GLY A 7 7.67 11.43 -2.33
N GLY A 8 8.29 12.54 -2.70
CA GLY A 8 7.96 13.87 -2.17
C GLY A 8 8.75 14.23 -0.93
N ASN A 9 8.20 15.12 -0.10
CA ASN A 9 8.88 15.65 1.07
C ASN A 9 7.96 15.54 2.30
N LEU A 10 8.36 14.79 3.33
CA LEU A 10 7.53 14.58 4.51
C LEU A 10 7.33 15.85 5.37
N GLY A 11 8.07 16.92 5.11
CA GLY A 11 7.86 18.23 5.73
C GLY A 11 6.78 19.09 5.05
N THR A 12 6.45 18.82 3.78
CA THR A 12 5.46 19.63 3.02
C THR A 12 4.33 18.81 2.39
N GLY A 13 4.57 17.53 2.10
CA GLY A 13 3.63 16.59 1.53
C GLY A 13 4.33 15.47 0.74
N ALA A 14 3.93 14.23 1.02
CA ALA A 14 4.31 13.09 0.19
C ALA A 14 3.63 13.18 -1.20
N SER A 15 4.33 12.73 -2.24
CA SER A 15 3.75 12.63 -3.59
C SER A 15 2.57 11.65 -3.62
N SER A 16 1.66 11.80 -4.58
CA SER A 16 0.55 10.88 -4.77
C SER A 16 0.94 9.62 -5.56
N LEU A 17 0.19 8.53 -5.33
CA LEU A 17 0.21 7.31 -6.13
C LEU A 17 -0.35 7.55 -7.54
N GLY A 18 -1.29 8.48 -7.68
CA GLY A 18 -1.97 8.73 -8.94
C GLY A 18 -2.81 7.51 -9.36
N SER A 19 -2.83 7.24 -10.66
CA SER A 19 -3.47 6.06 -11.24
C SER A 19 -2.52 4.87 -11.23
N LEU A 20 -2.97 3.76 -10.64
CA LEU A 20 -2.28 2.48 -10.62
C LEU A 20 -3.05 1.49 -11.50
N PHE A 21 -2.30 0.60 -12.14
CA PHE A 21 -2.84 -0.52 -12.92
C PHE A 21 -2.43 -1.83 -12.28
N GLY A 22 -3.22 -2.88 -12.53
CA GLY A 22 -2.88 -4.19 -12.04
C GLY A 22 -3.55 -5.32 -12.79
N LEU A 23 -3.09 -6.52 -12.49
CA LEU A 23 -3.66 -7.79 -12.94
C LEU A 23 -3.97 -8.63 -11.72
N LEU A 24 -5.18 -9.14 -11.65
CA LEU A 24 -5.63 -10.14 -10.69
C LEU A 24 -5.61 -11.51 -11.37
N TYR A 25 -5.11 -12.52 -10.68
CA TYR A 25 -5.04 -13.90 -11.12
C TYR A 25 -5.84 -14.77 -10.16
N ASP A 26 -6.66 -15.68 -10.70
CA ASP A 26 -7.32 -16.73 -9.91
C ASP A 26 -6.37 -17.92 -9.65
N ASP A 27 -6.87 -18.98 -9.02
CA ASP A 27 -6.09 -20.17 -8.66
C ASP A 27 -5.69 -21.05 -9.86
N VAL A 28 -6.20 -20.73 -11.06
CA VAL A 28 -5.86 -21.41 -12.32
C VAL A 28 -5.19 -20.46 -13.31
N GLU A 29 -4.68 -19.31 -12.84
CA GLU A 29 -3.89 -18.33 -13.59
C GLU A 29 -4.63 -17.56 -14.69
N ASN A 30 -5.97 -17.46 -14.64
CA ASN A 30 -6.69 -16.53 -15.52
C ASN A 30 -6.46 -15.09 -15.06
N SER A 31 -6.12 -14.20 -15.99
CA SER A 31 -5.77 -12.81 -15.68
C SER A 31 -6.91 -11.82 -15.93
N TYR A 32 -7.12 -10.89 -14.99
CA TYR A 32 -8.16 -9.86 -15.06
C TYR A 32 -7.55 -8.49 -14.72
N SER A 33 -7.65 -7.54 -15.64
CA SER A 33 -7.11 -6.19 -15.43
C SER A 33 -7.97 -5.36 -14.50
N PHE A 34 -7.34 -4.47 -13.74
CA PHE A 34 -8.01 -3.41 -13.01
C PHE A 34 -7.19 -2.12 -12.99
N SER A 35 -7.85 -1.04 -12.62
CA SER A 35 -7.20 0.23 -12.27
C SER A 35 -7.73 0.73 -10.94
N ILE A 36 -6.87 1.39 -10.17
CA ILE A 36 -7.23 2.03 -8.91
C ILE A 36 -6.44 3.32 -8.75
N SER A 37 -7.05 4.36 -8.17
CA SER A 37 -6.39 5.63 -7.91
C SER A 37 -6.16 5.83 -6.41
N GLY A 38 -5.05 6.46 -6.05
CA GLY A 38 -4.72 6.78 -4.66
C GLY A 38 -4.05 8.15 -4.50
N GLY A 39 -4.20 8.73 -3.31
CA GLY A 39 -3.41 9.88 -2.86
C GLY A 39 -1.98 9.44 -2.47
N CYS A 40 -1.39 10.04 -1.45
CA CYS A 40 -0.10 9.58 -0.91
C CYS A 40 -0.16 8.14 -0.36
N GLN A 41 -1.32 7.77 0.20
CA GLN A 41 -1.65 6.43 0.63
C GLN A 41 -3.02 6.03 0.08
N LEU A 42 -3.15 4.77 -0.31
CA LEU A 42 -4.41 4.13 -0.62
C LEU A 42 -4.68 3.05 0.43
N ARG A 43 -5.83 3.12 1.10
CA ARG A 43 -6.34 2.05 1.96
C ARG A 43 -7.68 1.58 1.44
N THR A 44 -7.76 0.29 1.12
CA THR A 44 -8.99 -0.28 0.56
C THR A 44 -9.17 -1.74 0.98
N VAL A 45 -10.42 -2.21 0.96
CA VAL A 45 -10.78 -3.61 1.14
C VAL A 45 -10.94 -4.23 -0.25
N LEU A 46 -10.40 -5.44 -0.44
CA LEU A 46 -10.66 -6.20 -1.66
C LEU A 46 -12.08 -6.74 -1.61
N SER A 47 -12.92 -6.32 -2.57
CA SER A 47 -14.34 -6.63 -2.64
C SER A 47 -14.84 -6.46 -4.08
N ASP A 48 -16.12 -6.77 -4.31
CA ASP A 48 -16.81 -6.55 -5.58
C ASP A 48 -16.87 -5.08 -6.05
N THR A 49 -16.51 -4.14 -5.19
CA THR A 49 -16.48 -2.71 -5.52
C THR A 49 -15.07 -2.16 -5.68
N SER A 50 -14.04 -2.86 -5.18
CA SER A 50 -12.65 -2.39 -5.23
C SER A 50 -11.66 -3.55 -5.10
N PRO A 51 -10.64 -3.67 -5.98
CA PRO A 51 -10.51 -2.95 -7.23
C PRO A 51 -11.57 -3.37 -8.25
N ARG A 52 -12.00 -2.45 -9.11
CA ARG A 52 -12.99 -2.73 -10.16
C ARG A 52 -12.37 -3.62 -11.23
N THR A 53 -12.86 -4.86 -11.32
CA THR A 53 -12.54 -5.88 -12.31
C THR A 53 -13.79 -6.22 -13.13
N ALA A 54 -13.60 -6.87 -14.28
CA ALA A 54 -14.68 -7.48 -15.05
C ALA A 54 -14.29 -8.93 -15.40
N PRO A 55 -14.98 -9.96 -14.87
CA PRO A 55 -16.07 -9.97 -13.87
C PRO A 55 -15.68 -9.35 -12.51
N ARG A 56 -16.63 -9.24 -11.57
CA ARG A 56 -16.36 -8.67 -10.23
C ARG A 56 -15.42 -9.56 -9.41
N PHE A 57 -14.72 -8.95 -8.45
CA PHE A 57 -13.70 -9.62 -7.63
C PHE A 57 -14.17 -10.95 -7.01
N GLY A 58 -15.33 -10.99 -6.38
CA GLY A 58 -15.87 -12.19 -5.73
C GLY A 58 -16.31 -13.28 -6.69
N SER A 59 -16.48 -12.97 -7.98
CA SER A 59 -16.67 -13.98 -9.04
C SER A 59 -15.33 -14.55 -9.51
N ILE A 60 -14.26 -13.75 -9.48
CA ILE A 60 -12.91 -14.17 -9.87
C ILE A 60 -12.26 -15.00 -8.74
N ILE A 61 -12.31 -14.50 -7.51
CA ILE A 61 -11.83 -15.19 -6.30
C ILE A 61 -13.02 -15.32 -5.34
N PRO A 62 -13.84 -16.37 -5.49
CA PRO A 62 -14.94 -16.61 -4.57
C PRO A 62 -14.43 -17.10 -3.21
N SER A 63 -15.33 -17.13 -2.23
CA SER A 63 -15.02 -17.61 -0.88
C SER A 63 -14.40 -19.01 -0.93
N GLY A 64 -13.32 -19.22 -0.18
CA GLY A 64 -12.59 -20.48 -0.12
C GLY A 64 -11.60 -20.72 -1.26
N ARG A 65 -11.46 -19.78 -2.21
CA ARG A 65 -10.43 -19.82 -3.25
C ARG A 65 -9.28 -18.86 -2.95
N THR A 66 -8.17 -19.05 -3.66
CA THR A 66 -6.98 -18.21 -3.60
C THR A 66 -6.73 -17.53 -4.92
N GLY A 67 -5.92 -16.49 -4.89
CA GLY A 67 -5.43 -15.81 -6.08
C GLY A 67 -4.33 -14.83 -5.70
N TRP A 68 -3.74 -14.20 -6.69
CA TRP A 68 -2.66 -13.24 -6.50
C TRP A 68 -2.81 -12.04 -7.44
N MET A 69 -2.15 -10.94 -7.12
CA MET A 69 -2.25 -9.72 -7.94
C MET A 69 -0.90 -9.04 -8.14
N LYS A 70 -0.73 -8.44 -9.31
CA LYS A 70 0.35 -7.50 -9.62
C LYS A 70 -0.23 -6.09 -9.67
N ILE A 71 0.53 -5.12 -9.18
CA ILE A 71 0.18 -3.69 -9.20
C ILE A 71 1.41 -2.92 -9.66
N TRP A 72 1.21 -1.91 -10.50
CA TRP A 72 2.25 -0.99 -10.92
C TRP A 72 1.68 0.42 -11.14
N GLY A 73 2.55 1.42 -11.09
CA GLY A 73 2.20 2.80 -11.41
C GLY A 73 2.16 3.04 -12.92
N GLN A 74 1.47 4.11 -13.33
CA GLN A 74 1.48 4.56 -14.72
C GLN A 74 2.87 5.07 -15.17
N GLY A 75 3.65 5.65 -14.25
CA GLY A 75 5.03 6.10 -14.48
C GLY A 75 6.05 5.38 -13.61
N ASP A 76 7.32 5.76 -13.71
CA ASP A 76 8.39 5.24 -12.84
C ASP A 76 8.26 5.82 -11.43
N ILE A 77 7.53 5.11 -10.57
CA ILE A 77 7.29 5.49 -9.19
C ILE A 77 7.62 4.36 -8.21
N GLY A 78 8.13 4.73 -7.05
CA GLY A 78 8.29 3.82 -5.92
C GLY A 78 6.96 3.60 -5.21
N ILE A 79 6.58 2.33 -5.06
CA ILE A 79 5.37 1.89 -4.38
C ILE A 79 5.76 0.83 -3.34
N LEU A 80 5.29 1.01 -2.11
CA LEU A 80 5.32 -0.02 -1.06
C LEU A 80 3.90 -0.35 -0.66
N GLY A 81 3.67 -1.53 -0.10
CA GLY A 81 2.34 -1.87 0.39
C GLY A 81 2.30 -3.10 1.26
N ALA A 82 1.13 -3.31 1.85
CA ALA A 82 0.83 -4.48 2.65
C ALA A 82 -0.62 -4.92 2.46
N MET A 83 -0.83 -6.22 2.57
CA MET A 83 -2.15 -6.83 2.72
C MET A 83 -2.35 -7.16 4.19
N ILE A 84 -3.41 -6.61 4.78
CA ILE A 84 -3.84 -6.91 6.15
C ILE A 84 -5.21 -7.56 6.06
N ASN A 85 -5.36 -8.71 6.72
CA ASN A 85 -6.60 -9.44 6.83
C ASN A 85 -7.04 -9.54 8.28
N LYS A 86 -8.30 -9.19 8.53
CA LYS A 86 -8.97 -9.42 9.81
C LYS A 86 -10.25 -10.20 9.54
N ASN A 87 -10.28 -11.46 9.94
CA ASN A 87 -11.46 -12.29 9.89
C ASN A 87 -12.21 -12.20 11.24
N PRO A 88 -13.44 -11.66 11.27
CA PRO A 88 -14.22 -11.54 12.49
C PRO A 88 -14.70 -12.88 13.05
N ASN A 89 -14.76 -13.93 12.21
CA ASN A 89 -15.15 -15.28 12.62
C ASN A 89 -13.95 -16.06 13.20
N GLN A 90 -13.50 -15.63 14.39
CA GLN A 90 -12.28 -16.17 15.03
C GLN A 90 -12.40 -17.62 15.50
N ALA A 91 -13.60 -18.20 15.53
CA ALA A 91 -13.82 -19.59 15.91
C ALA A 91 -13.49 -20.59 14.78
N SER A 92 -13.40 -20.13 13.52
CA SER A 92 -13.07 -21.00 12.40
C SER A 92 -11.56 -21.27 12.34
N ARG A 93 -11.17 -22.55 12.20
CA ARG A 93 -9.77 -22.95 12.02
C ARG A 93 -9.14 -22.45 10.71
N THR A 94 -9.97 -22.08 9.74
CA THR A 94 -9.54 -21.49 8.46
C THR A 94 -9.56 -19.96 8.47
N ALA A 95 -9.91 -19.34 9.60
CA ALA A 95 -9.91 -17.90 9.73
C ALA A 95 -8.47 -17.36 9.82
N PHE A 96 -7.99 -16.79 8.73
CA PHE A 96 -6.72 -16.10 8.71
C PHE A 96 -6.85 -14.69 9.32
N ASN A 97 -6.00 -14.37 10.29
CA ASN A 97 -5.80 -13.01 10.79
C ASN A 97 -4.30 -12.71 10.71
N GLY A 98 -3.92 -11.62 10.05
CA GLY A 98 -2.50 -11.31 9.86
C GLY A 98 -2.26 -10.30 8.76
N GLY A 99 -1.00 -10.13 8.40
CA GLY A 99 -0.63 -9.25 7.31
C GLY A 99 0.73 -9.60 6.71
N HIS A 100 0.89 -9.26 5.44
CA HIS A 100 2.11 -9.46 4.69
C HIS A 100 2.44 -8.20 3.88
N ASN A 101 3.72 -7.85 3.85
CA ASN A 101 4.21 -6.84 2.91
C ASN A 101 4.08 -7.38 1.48
N LEU A 102 3.78 -6.49 0.54
CA LEU A 102 3.78 -6.83 -0.87
C LEU A 102 5.21 -7.10 -1.33
N HIS A 103 5.38 -8.10 -2.19
CA HIS A 103 6.67 -8.44 -2.75
C HIS A 103 7.08 -7.43 -3.83
N ALA A 104 8.30 -6.92 -3.74
CA ALA A 104 8.86 -6.03 -4.75
C ALA A 104 9.28 -6.85 -5.99
N LEU A 105 8.71 -6.50 -7.15
CA LEU A 105 9.03 -7.18 -8.42
C LEU A 105 9.99 -6.39 -9.31
N LYS A 106 10.03 -5.07 -9.16
CA LYS A 106 10.91 -4.16 -9.90
C LYS A 106 11.36 -3.01 -9.01
N LEU A 107 12.54 -2.49 -9.27
CA LEU A 107 13.06 -1.27 -8.67
C LEU A 107 12.77 -0.08 -9.58
N THR A 108 12.61 1.08 -8.95
CA THR A 108 12.43 2.38 -9.60
C THR A 108 13.76 3.12 -9.60
N GLN A 109 14.01 3.96 -10.61
CA GLN A 109 15.21 4.81 -10.66
C GLN A 109 14.89 6.27 -10.29
N SER A 110 13.60 6.60 -10.19
CA SER A 110 13.13 7.99 -10.05
C SER A 110 12.57 8.33 -8.67
N ALA A 111 12.46 7.37 -7.76
CA ALA A 111 11.86 7.60 -6.45
C ALA A 111 12.85 8.22 -5.44
N THR A 112 12.52 9.42 -4.97
CA THR A 112 13.22 10.11 -3.88
C THR A 112 12.21 10.52 -2.80
N LEU A 113 12.52 10.23 -1.54
CA LEU A 113 11.73 10.66 -0.39
C LEU A 113 12.58 11.57 0.50
N THR A 114 12.19 12.83 0.64
CA THR A 114 12.84 13.78 1.55
C THR A 114 12.23 13.66 2.93
N ILE A 115 13.07 13.36 3.93
CA ILE A 115 12.69 13.31 5.34
C ILE A 115 13.36 14.51 6.02
N PRO A 116 12.58 15.48 6.55
CA PRO A 116 13.17 16.62 7.25
C PRO A 116 13.80 16.17 8.56
N VAL A 117 14.97 16.73 8.85
CA VAL A 117 15.64 16.58 10.16
C VAL A 117 15.51 17.92 10.87
N PHE A 118 14.95 17.89 12.08
CA PHE A 118 14.81 19.08 12.93
C PHE A 118 15.82 18.98 14.07
N GLU A 119 16.52 20.07 14.36
CA GLU A 119 17.42 20.15 15.50
C GLU A 119 16.63 20.07 16.83
N PRO A 120 17.14 19.40 17.87
CA PRO A 120 16.51 19.39 19.18
C PRO A 120 16.47 20.81 19.76
N SER A 121 15.29 21.26 20.20
CA SER A 121 15.13 22.56 20.87
C SER A 121 15.59 22.51 22.33
N CYS A 122 16.89 22.26 22.55
CA CYS A 122 17.50 22.51 23.85
C CYS A 122 18.23 23.86 23.77
N SER A 123 17.58 24.92 24.25
CA SER A 123 18.27 26.18 24.52
C SER A 123 19.23 25.95 25.68
N VAL A 124 20.53 25.86 25.42
CA VAL A 124 21.52 26.17 26.46
C VAL A 124 21.39 27.67 26.74
N ASN A 125 20.68 28.02 27.80
CA ASN A 125 20.77 29.36 28.36
C ASN A 125 22.18 29.48 28.98
N GLU A 126 23.14 29.99 28.22
CA GLU A 126 24.51 30.30 28.70
C GLU A 126 24.54 31.38 29.81
N ASN A 127 23.38 31.89 30.24
CA ASN A 127 23.25 33.02 31.16
C ASN A 127 22.66 32.69 32.54
N ASN A 128 22.64 31.43 32.99
CA ASN A 128 22.26 31.12 34.38
C ASN A 128 23.37 30.35 35.12
N PRO A 129 24.43 31.04 35.61
CA PRO A 129 25.32 30.43 36.59
C PRO A 129 24.53 30.19 37.87
N VAL A 130 24.50 28.93 38.31
CA VAL A 130 24.02 28.54 39.64
C VAL A 130 24.74 29.43 40.68
N GLN A 131 23.96 30.19 41.44
CA GLN A 131 24.36 30.76 42.73
C GLN A 131 23.85 29.84 43.83
#